data_AF-A0A9D8DDM4-F1
#
_entry.id   AF-A0A9D8DDM4-F1
#
_cell.length_a   1.000
_cell.length_b   1.000
_cell.length_c   1.000
_cell.angle_alpha   90.00
_cell.angle_beta   90.00
_cell.angle_gamma   90.00
#
_symmetry.space_group_name_H-M   'P 1'
#
loop_
_entity.id
_entity.type
_entity.pdbx_description
1 polymer ?
#
loop_
_entity_poly.entity_id
_entity_poly.type
_entity_poly.pdbx_seq_one_letter_code
_entity_poly.pdbx_strand_id
1 'polypeptide(L)' 'MHVVLPDGNRLDLPDGATGHDAAAAIGPGLAKAALAVRVGDEIRDLARPLADGEEIA' A
#
# COMPACT_ATOMS: atom_id res chain seq x y z
N MET A 1 -2.89 6.21 -9.76
CA MET A 1 -3.82 6.20 -8.62
C MET A 1 -3.13 6.69 -7.35
N HIS A 2 -3.87 6.88 -6.26
CA HIS A 2 -3.32 7.22 -4.94
C HIS A 2 -3.95 6.36 -3.84
N VAL A 3 -3.22 6.16 -2.75
CA VAL A 3 -3.73 5.57 -1.49
C VAL A 3 -3.50 6.52 -0.33
N VAL A 4 -4.22 6.31 0.76
CA VAL A 4 -4.11 7.13 1.97
C VAL A 4 -3.36 6.34 3.04
N LEU A 5 -2.31 6.95 3.59
CA LEU A 5 -1.49 6.38 4.67
C LEU A 5 -2.14 6.67 6.05
N PRO A 6 -1.72 5.99 7.13
CA PRO A 6 -2.33 6.15 8.45
C PRO A 6 -2.19 7.55 9.07
N ASP A 7 -1.25 8.36 8.56
CA ASP A 7 -1.04 9.75 8.95
C ASP A 7 -1.91 10.74 8.13
N GLY A 8 -2.74 10.23 7.21
CA GLY A 8 -3.58 11.00 6.31
C GLY A 8 -2.87 11.48 5.05
N ASN A 9 -1.57 11.22 4.88
CA ASN A 9 -0.85 11.57 3.67
C ASN A 9 -1.27 10.70 2.49
N ARG A 10 -1.18 11.28 1.29
CA ARG A 10 -1.43 10.56 0.04
C ARG A 10 -0.12 10.00 -0.52
N LEU A 11 -0.15 8.76 -0.96
CA LEU A 11 0.93 8.12 -1.70
C LEU A 11 0.48 7.86 -3.14
N ASP A 12 1.08 8.58 -4.08
CA ASP A 12 0.83 8.39 -5.51
C ASP A 12 1.54 7.14 -6.02
N LEU A 13 0.81 6.30 -6.75
CA LEU A 13 1.28 5.02 -7.27
C LEU A 13 0.81 4.81 -8.72
N PRO A 14 1.54 4.01 -9.53
CA PRO A 14 1.06 3.55 -10.82
C PRO A 14 -0.29 2.82 -10.71
N ASP A 15 -1.09 2.85 -11.77
CA ASP A 15 -2.35 2.10 -11.81
C ASP A 15 -2.08 0.59 -11.74
N GLY A 16 -2.86 -0.12 -10.92
CA GLY A 16 -2.67 -1.54 -10.64
C GLY A 16 -1.53 -1.85 -9.66
N ALA A 17 -0.93 -0.83 -9.02
CA ALA A 17 0.05 -1.02 -7.97
C ALA A 17 -0.49 -1.86 -6.81
N THR A 18 0.42 -2.54 -6.14
CA THR A 18 0.14 -3.51 -5.08
C THR A 18 0.62 -3.01 -3.72
N GLY A 19 0.27 -3.73 -2.65
CA GLY A 19 0.80 -3.44 -1.31
C GLY A 19 2.34 -3.49 -1.24
N HIS A 20 2.96 -4.37 -2.01
CA HIS A 20 4.42 -4.41 -2.13
C HIS A 20 4.97 -3.14 -2.80
N ASP A 21 4.33 -2.65 -3.86
CA ASP A 21 4.76 -1.43 -4.55
C ASP A 21 4.61 -0.19 -3.65
N ALA A 22 3.51 -0.12 -2.89
CA ALA A 22 3.31 0.92 -1.89
C ALA A 22 4.43 0.91 -0.83
N ALA A 23 4.75 -0.27 -0.27
CA ALA A 23 5.85 -0.41 0.68
C ALA A 23 7.20 -0.04 0.08
N ALA A 24 7.45 -0.39 -1.20
CA ALA A 24 8.69 -0.06 -1.90
C ALA A 24 8.84 1.43 -2.17
N ALA A 25 7.74 2.13 -2.47
CA ALA A 25 7.71 3.58 -2.65
C ALA A 25 8.03 4.33 -1.35
N ILE A 26 7.64 3.79 -0.19
CA ILE A 26 8.01 4.33 1.14
C ILE A 26 9.48 4.03 1.45
N GLY A 27 9.93 2.80 1.17
CA GLY A 27 11.35 2.47 1.21
C GLY A 27 11.66 0.97 1.11
N PRO A 28 12.86 0.62 0.61
CA PRO A 28 13.22 -0.78 0.34
C PRO A 28 13.28 -1.65 1.60
N GLY A 29 13.59 -1.06 2.76
CA GLY A 29 13.57 -1.77 4.03
C GLY A 29 12.16 -2.20 4.45
N LEU A 30 11.15 -1.35 4.22
CA LEU A 30 9.76 -1.66 4.51
C LEU A 30 9.24 -2.72 3.54
N ALA A 31 9.47 -2.58 2.23
CA ALA A 31 9.08 -3.59 1.24
C ALA A 31 9.63 -4.98 1.58
N LYS A 32 10.89 -5.04 2.02
CA LYS A 32 11.52 -6.30 2.45
C LYS A 32 10.90 -6.88 3.73
N ALA A 33 10.46 -6.03 4.66
CA ALA A 33 9.91 -6.45 5.94
C ALA A 33 8.40 -6.70 5.90
N ALA A 34 7.70 -6.15 4.90
CA ALA A 34 6.26 -6.25 4.77
C ALA A 34 5.83 -7.70 4.56
N LEU A 35 4.77 -8.11 5.26
CA LEU A 35 4.18 -9.45 5.16
C LEU A 35 2.77 -9.43 4.57
N ALA A 36 2.04 -8.35 4.80
CA ALA A 36 0.69 -8.12 4.33
C ALA A 36 0.45 -6.61 4.28
N VAL A 37 -0.62 -6.20 3.60
CA VAL A 37 -1.14 -4.83 3.68
C VAL A 37 -2.51 -4.88 4.33
N ARG A 38 -2.78 -4.01 5.29
CA ARG A 38 -4.14 -3.81 5.78
C ARG A 38 -4.81 -2.74 4.93
N VAL A 39 -6.02 -3.02 4.45
CA VAL A 39 -6.87 -2.08 3.73
C VAL A 39 -8.16 -1.87 4.51
N GLY A 40 -8.33 -0.70 5.13
CA GLY A 40 -9.35 -0.50 6.16
C GLY A 40 -9.22 -1.54 7.28
N ASP A 41 -10.22 -2.43 7.41
CA ASP A 41 -10.24 -3.52 8.40
C ASP A 41 -9.79 -4.89 7.84
N GLU A 42 -9.48 -5.00 6.54
CA GLU A 42 -9.13 -6.27 5.88
C GLU A 42 -7.61 -6.42 5.72
N ILE A 43 -7.05 -7.57 6.14
CA ILE A 43 -5.67 -7.95 5.83
C ILE A 43 -5.63 -8.61 4.44
N ARG A 44 -4.79 -8.10 3.53
CA ARG A 44 -4.65 -8.58 2.15
C ARG A 44 -3.21 -8.97 1.83
N ASP A 45 -3.07 -9.88 0.87
CA ASP A 45 -1.78 -10.25 0.28
C ASP A 45 -1.12 -9.04 -0.41
N LEU A 46 0.20 -8.93 -0.31
CA LEU A 46 0.96 -7.81 -0.86
C LEU A 46 0.94 -7.72 -2.38
N ALA A 47 0.68 -8.82 -3.09
CA ALA A 47 0.61 -8.87 -4.55
C ALA A 47 -0.81 -8.56 -5.08
N ARG A 48 -1.80 -8.39 -4.21
CA ARG A 48 -3.15 -7.98 -4.61
C ARG A 48 -3.12 -6.49 -5.01
N PRO A 49 -3.70 -6.12 -6.17
CA PRO A 49 -3.81 -4.72 -6.56
C PRO A 49 -4.62 -3.90 -5.56
N LEU A 50 -4.17 -2.68 -5.33
CA LEU A 50 -4.89 -1.66 -4.55
C LEU A 50 -5.85 -0.89 -5.46
N ALA A 51 -6.93 -0.39 -4.87
CA ALA A 51 -7.85 0.52 -5.55
C ALA A 51 -7.54 1.98 -5.20
N ASP A 52 -7.91 2.89 -6.09
CA ASP A 52 -7.74 4.33 -5.87
C ASP A 52 -8.51 4.79 -4.64
N GLY A 53 -7.83 5.54 -3.77
CA GLY A 53 -8.38 6.09 -2.53
C GLY A 53 -8.45 5.12 -1.35
N GLU A 54 -7.95 3.89 -1.46
CA GLU A 54 -7.91 2.96 -0.33
C GLU A 54 -7.00 3.47 0.81
N GLU A 55 -7.44 3.30 2.05
CA GLU A 55 -6.64 3.54 3.25
C GLU A 55 -5.82 2.29 3.58
N ILE A 56 -4.49 2.45 3.69
CA ILE A 56 -3.57 1.32 3.87
C ILE A 56 -2.68 1.46 5.12
N ALA A 57 -2.27 0.32 5.70
CA ALA A 57 -1.33 0.24 6.83
C ALA A 57 -0.49 -1.05 6.82
#